data_AF-A0A1B4XJC5-F1
#
_entry.id   AF-A0A1B4XJC5-F1
#
_cell.length_a   1.000
_cell.length_b   1.000
_cell.length_c   1.000
_cell.angle_alpha   90.00
_cell.angle_beta   90.00
_cell.angle_gamma   90.00
#
_symmetry.space_group_name_H-M   'P 1'
#
loop_
_entity.id
_entity.type
_entity.pdbx_description
1 polymer ?
#
loop_
_entity_poly.entity_id
_entity_poly.type
_entity_poly.pdbx_seq_one_letter_code
_entity_poly.pdbx_strand_id
1 'polypeptide(L)'
;MDATASGNQPDAPLLDEARADFITHHVAMNVASCSAARVPSVVRAHGCRVSADRRRVTVFVSVPRAARVIEDLRAGGGIAVVFTLPHTHETLQLKGARADVVPLAPGDDACIRAYVESFVKELVRVHHREALGRAVMSSADEESMGLVFEPNAAFVQTPGPKAGSRLERQP
;
A
#
# COMPACT_ATOMS: atom_id res chain seq x y z
N MET A 1 -18.72 -16.93 -36.36
CA MET A 1 -17.41 -16.31 -36.15
C MET A 1 -17.58 -15.36 -34.99
N ASP A 2 -17.25 -15.79 -33.77
CA ASP A 2 -17.20 -14.91 -32.62
C ASP A 2 -16.09 -15.42 -31.71
N ALA A 3 -15.00 -14.66 -31.65
CA ALA A 3 -13.79 -15.00 -30.91
C ALA A 3 -13.81 -14.25 -29.57
N THR A 4 -14.40 -14.86 -28.54
CA THR A 4 -14.19 -14.43 -27.16
C THR A 4 -12.88 -15.03 -26.64
N ALA A 5 -11.75 -14.45 -27.06
CA ALA A 5 -10.48 -14.68 -26.40
C ALA A 5 -10.40 -13.77 -25.18
N SER A 6 -10.85 -14.27 -24.03
CA SER A 6 -10.51 -13.73 -22.71
C SER A 6 -9.00 -13.88 -22.52
N GLY A 7 -8.26 -12.85 -22.94
CA GLY A 7 -6.81 -12.83 -22.89
C GLY A 7 -6.34 -12.45 -21.49
N ASN A 8 -6.00 -13.42 -20.66
CA ASN A 8 -5.05 -13.22 -19.58
C ASN A 8 -3.69 -12.90 -20.23
N GLN A 9 -3.41 -11.62 -20.47
CA GLN A 9 -2.12 -11.19 -20.99
C GLN A 9 -1.11 -11.23 -19.82
N PRO A 10 -0.09 -12.11 -19.87
CA PRO A 10 0.84 -12.30 -18.76
C PRO A 10 1.66 -11.04 -18.43
N ASP A 11 1.66 -10.05 -19.32
CA ASP A 11 2.45 -8.82 -19.21
C ASP A 11 1.65 -7.58 -18.80
N ALA A 12 0.34 -7.69 -18.56
CA ALA A 12 -0.42 -6.56 -18.00
C ALA A 12 -0.02 -6.28 -16.54
N PRO A 13 0.05 -5.00 -16.10
CA PRO A 13 0.32 -4.69 -14.70
C PRO A 13 -0.84 -5.17 -13.82
N LEU A 14 -0.53 -5.59 -12.60
CA LEU A 14 -1.55 -6.03 -11.63
C LEU A 14 -2.41 -4.87 -11.12
N LEU A 15 -1.83 -3.67 -11.08
CA LEU A 15 -2.53 -2.42 -10.81
C LEU A 15 -2.96 -1.80 -12.14
N ASP A 16 -4.27 -1.75 -12.38
CA ASP A 16 -4.82 -0.86 -13.38
C ASP A 16 -4.75 0.60 -12.88
N GLU A 17 -5.15 1.55 -13.72
CA GLU A 17 -5.10 2.98 -13.41
C GLU A 17 -5.97 3.32 -12.21
N ALA A 18 -7.21 2.82 -12.17
CA ALA A 18 -8.14 3.06 -11.07
C ALA A 18 -7.61 2.57 -9.72
N ARG A 19 -6.96 1.39 -9.67
CA ARG A 19 -6.34 0.88 -8.45
C ARG A 19 -5.09 1.66 -8.06
N ALA A 20 -4.28 2.08 -9.03
CA ALA A 20 -3.11 2.91 -8.77
C ALA A 20 -3.51 4.27 -8.16
N ASP A 21 -4.56 4.89 -8.68
CA ASP A 21 -5.11 6.13 -8.15
C ASP A 21 -5.74 5.93 -6.76
N PHE A 22 -6.52 4.86 -6.59
CA PHE A 22 -7.15 4.51 -5.33
C PHE A 22 -6.14 4.39 -4.18
N ILE A 23 -5.01 3.70 -4.40
CA ILE A 23 -4.06 3.45 -3.30
C ILE A 23 -3.22 4.67 -2.93
N THR A 24 -3.18 5.73 -3.72
CA THR A 24 -2.24 6.85 -3.49
C THR A 24 -2.81 7.96 -2.60
N HIS A 25 -4.13 7.97 -2.35
CA HIS A 25 -4.81 9.05 -1.61
C HIS A 25 -5.91 8.49 -0.71
N HIS A 26 -6.21 9.18 0.40
CA HIS A 26 -7.33 8.92 1.34
C HIS A 26 -7.32 7.56 2.08
N VAL A 27 -6.63 6.55 1.60
CA VAL A 27 -6.65 5.20 2.19
C VAL A 27 -5.77 5.10 3.45
N ALA A 28 -6.23 4.36 4.44
CA ALA A 28 -5.37 3.87 5.51
C ALA A 28 -4.45 2.77 4.98
N MET A 29 -3.15 2.86 5.29
CA MET A 29 -2.15 1.89 4.84
C MET A 29 -1.50 1.14 6.01
N ASN A 30 -1.49 -0.18 5.95
CA ASN A 30 -0.67 -1.01 6.85
C ASN A 30 0.22 -1.93 6.03
N VAL A 31 1.52 -1.94 6.36
CA VAL A 31 2.55 -2.79 5.75
C VAL A 31 2.88 -3.89 6.72
N ALA A 32 2.95 -5.13 6.23
CA ALA A 32 3.33 -6.29 7.01
C ALA A 32 4.42 -7.11 6.32
N SER A 33 5.24 -7.76 7.15
CA SER A 33 6.24 -8.76 6.75
C SER A 33 6.25 -9.89 7.79
N CYS A 34 7.20 -10.82 7.69
CA CYS A 34 7.42 -11.82 8.71
C CYS A 34 8.88 -12.26 8.78
N SER A 35 9.31 -12.64 9.98
CA SER A 35 10.64 -13.21 10.18
C SER A 35 10.79 -14.60 9.54
N ALA A 36 12.02 -15.14 9.54
CA ALA A 36 12.29 -16.52 9.12
C ALA A 36 11.47 -17.55 9.93
N ALA A 37 11.15 -17.25 11.20
CA ALA A 37 10.30 -18.08 12.06
C ALA A 37 8.79 -17.86 11.82
N ARG A 38 8.41 -17.12 10.76
CA ARG A 38 7.02 -16.80 10.39
C ARG A 38 6.26 -15.98 11.43
N VAL A 39 6.97 -15.29 12.32
CA VAL A 39 6.37 -14.32 13.24
C VAL A 39 6.07 -13.04 12.46
N PRO A 40 4.80 -12.57 12.42
CA PRO A 40 4.43 -11.40 11.65
C PRO A 40 4.90 -10.11 12.32
N SER A 41 5.18 -9.10 11.49
CA SER A 41 5.40 -7.72 11.91
C SER A 41 4.54 -6.78 11.08
N VAL A 42 4.16 -5.63 11.65
CA VAL A 42 3.28 -4.66 10.99
C VAL A 42 3.66 -3.23 11.36
N VAL A 43 3.52 -2.32 10.41
CA VAL A 43 3.68 -0.87 10.62
C VAL A 43 2.65 -0.11 9.77
N ARG A 44 2.20 1.04 10.27
CA ARG A 44 1.39 1.98 9.48
C ARG A 44 2.29 2.76 8.54
N ALA A 45 1.91 2.83 7.26
CA ALA A 45 2.56 3.70 6.29
C ALA A 45 1.91 5.08 6.26
N HIS A 46 2.66 6.07 5.79
CA HIS A 46 2.23 7.47 5.66
C HIS A 46 2.25 7.94 4.19
N GLY A 47 1.92 7.03 3.27
CA GLY A 47 1.73 7.31 1.86
C GLY A 47 2.40 6.28 0.96
N CYS A 48 2.14 6.38 -0.33
CA CYS A 48 2.85 5.61 -1.34
C CYS A 48 2.91 6.34 -2.67
N ARG A 49 3.72 5.83 -3.59
CA ARG A 49 3.66 6.14 -5.01
C ARG A 49 3.69 4.86 -5.84
N VAL A 50 3.17 4.95 -7.05
CA VAL A 50 3.17 3.88 -8.04
C VAL A 50 4.08 4.29 -9.20
N SER A 51 4.88 3.38 -9.73
CA SER A 51 5.69 3.64 -10.93
C SER A 51 4.80 3.91 -12.15
N ALA A 52 5.31 4.65 -13.14
CA ALA A 52 4.52 5.01 -14.33
C ALA A 52 3.98 3.80 -15.11
N ASP A 53 4.70 2.67 -15.09
CA ASP A 53 4.28 1.40 -15.69
C ASP A 53 3.30 0.59 -14.82
N ARG A 54 2.96 1.08 -13.62
CA ARG A 54 2.09 0.46 -12.60
C ARG A 54 2.57 -0.90 -12.09
N ARG A 55 3.87 -1.20 -12.24
CA ARG A 55 4.45 -2.47 -11.80
C ARG A 55 5.06 -2.42 -10.42
N ARG A 56 5.49 -1.25 -9.94
CA ARG A 56 6.12 -1.09 -8.63
C ARG A 56 5.33 -0.14 -7.76
N VAL A 57 5.27 -0.48 -6.48
CA VAL A 57 4.73 0.37 -5.44
C VAL A 57 5.86 0.69 -4.47
N THR A 58 6.01 1.96 -4.14
CA THR A 58 6.88 2.43 -3.05
C THR A 58 5.98 2.93 -1.93
N VAL A 59 5.98 2.27 -0.77
CA VAL A 59 5.27 2.74 0.43
C VAL A 59 6.25 3.44 1.38
N PHE A 60 5.81 4.51 2.02
CA PHE A 60 6.64 5.32 2.92
C PHE A 60 6.34 4.99 4.37
N VAL A 61 7.39 4.70 5.14
CA VAL A 61 7.28 4.30 6.55
C VAL A 61 8.29 5.07 7.39
N SER A 62 7.94 5.28 8.66
CA SER A 62 8.88 5.83 9.65
C SER A 62 9.91 4.75 10.01
N VAL A 63 11.19 5.11 9.95
CA VAL A 63 12.31 4.23 10.31
C VAL A 63 12.21 3.77 11.77
N PRO A 64 12.02 4.65 12.77
CA PRO A 64 11.88 4.23 14.16
C PRO A 64 10.73 3.25 14.41
N ARG A 65 9.59 3.41 13.70
CA ARG A 65 8.39 2.57 13.90
C ARG A 65 8.41 1.28 13.07
N ALA A 66 9.12 1.29 11.95
CA ALA A 66 9.17 0.17 11.01
C ALA A 66 10.35 -0.78 11.24
N ALA A 67 11.15 -0.60 12.30
CA ALA A 67 12.38 -1.35 12.54
C ALA A 67 12.24 -2.87 12.32
N ARG A 68 11.17 -3.48 12.86
CA ARG A 68 10.94 -4.92 12.70
C ARG A 68 10.54 -5.33 11.30
N VAL A 69 9.68 -4.54 10.63
CA VAL A 69 9.30 -4.79 9.23
C VAL A 69 10.53 -4.68 8.33
N ILE A 70 11.37 -3.67 8.55
CA ILE A 70 12.62 -3.47 7.81
C ILE A 70 13.58 -4.64 8.01
N GLU A 71 13.75 -5.13 9.24
CA GLU A 71 14.56 -6.30 9.57
C GLU A 71 14.05 -7.54 8.83
N ASP A 72 12.75 -7.82 8.91
CA ASP A 72 12.13 -8.98 8.26
C ASP A 72 12.29 -8.91 6.73
N LEU A 73 12.13 -7.73 6.11
CA LEU A 73 12.34 -7.54 4.67
C LEU A 73 13.81 -7.74 4.26
N ARG A 74 14.76 -7.18 5.04
CA ARG A 74 16.21 -7.38 4.81
C ARG A 74 16.62 -8.83 4.96
N ALA A 75 15.94 -9.59 5.82
CA ALA A 75 16.13 -11.04 5.97
C ALA A 75 15.49 -11.87 4.84
N GLY A 76 14.87 -11.24 3.84
CA GLY A 76 14.24 -11.90 2.69
C GLY A 76 12.77 -12.25 2.90
N GLY A 77 12.12 -11.68 3.93
CA GLY A 77 10.67 -11.76 4.12
C GLY A 77 9.90 -11.13 2.97
N GLY A 78 8.71 -11.69 2.70
CA GLY A 78 7.77 -11.10 1.75
C GLY A 78 7.05 -9.88 2.34
N ILE A 79 6.44 -9.08 1.47
CA ILE A 79 5.68 -7.90 1.86
C ILE A 79 4.20 -8.09 1.58
N ALA A 80 3.35 -7.59 2.47
CA ALA A 80 1.93 -7.39 2.22
C ALA A 80 1.56 -5.96 2.61
N VAL A 81 0.76 -5.28 1.78
CA VAL A 81 0.23 -3.96 2.09
C VAL A 81 -1.28 -3.96 1.92
N VAL A 82 -1.99 -3.47 2.93
CA VAL A 82 -3.44 -3.30 2.91
C VAL A 82 -3.77 -1.82 2.83
N PHE A 83 -4.62 -1.47 1.88
CA PHE A 83 -5.13 -0.13 1.61
C PHE A 83 -6.64 -0.15 1.86
N THR A 84 -7.13 0.59 2.86
CA THR A 84 -8.56 0.67 3.17
C THR A 84 -9.03 2.11 3.07
N LEU A 85 -10.07 2.38 2.29
CA LEU A 85 -10.78 3.65 2.31
C LEU A 85 -11.70 3.70 3.54
N PRO A 86 -11.43 4.55 4.54
CA PRO A 86 -12.17 4.56 5.80
C PRO A 86 -13.69 4.70 5.67
N HIS A 87 -14.21 5.58 4.80
CA HIS A 87 -15.66 5.84 4.74
C HIS A 87 -16.49 4.74 4.07
N THR A 88 -15.88 3.87 3.24
CA THR A 88 -16.58 2.77 2.54
C THR A 88 -16.13 1.39 3.01
N HIS A 89 -15.00 1.30 3.72
CA HIS A 89 -14.25 0.07 3.95
C HIS A 89 -13.78 -0.64 2.67
N GLU A 90 -13.83 0.02 1.51
CA GLU A 90 -13.24 -0.52 0.28
C GLU A 90 -11.77 -0.82 0.55
N THR A 91 -11.38 -2.09 0.41
CA THR A 91 -10.06 -2.54 0.81
C THR A 91 -9.40 -3.40 -0.27
N LEU A 92 -8.18 -3.01 -0.64
CA LEU A 92 -7.28 -3.73 -1.53
C LEU A 92 -6.07 -4.22 -0.73
N GLN A 93 -5.66 -5.48 -0.94
CA GLN A 93 -4.40 -5.99 -0.43
C GLN A 93 -3.48 -6.33 -1.59
N LEU A 94 -2.24 -5.85 -1.54
CA LEU A 94 -1.15 -6.23 -2.43
C LEU A 94 -0.15 -7.10 -1.68
N LYS A 95 0.44 -8.07 -2.36
CA LYS A 95 1.57 -8.86 -1.86
C LYS A 95 2.72 -8.85 -2.86
N GLY A 96 3.94 -8.83 -2.34
CA GLY A 96 5.18 -8.99 -3.09
C GLY A 96 6.05 -10.07 -2.46
N ALA A 97 6.84 -10.77 -3.27
CA ALA A 97 7.74 -11.81 -2.78
C ALA A 97 8.90 -11.24 -1.94
N ARG A 98 9.31 -9.99 -2.24
CA ARG A 98 10.38 -9.25 -1.59
C ARG A 98 10.10 -7.75 -1.70
N ALA A 99 10.80 -6.95 -0.92
CA ALA A 99 10.85 -5.50 -1.07
C ALA A 99 12.27 -4.98 -0.82
N ASP A 100 12.65 -3.94 -1.54
CA ASP A 100 13.87 -3.19 -1.32
C ASP A 100 13.61 -2.05 -0.35
N VAL A 101 14.53 -1.85 0.59
CA VAL A 101 14.49 -0.74 1.56
C VAL A 101 15.40 0.37 1.06
N VAL A 102 14.83 1.51 0.68
CA VAL A 102 15.53 2.59 -0.03
C VAL A 102 15.37 3.94 0.66
N PRO A 103 16.35 4.87 0.54
CA PRO A 103 16.13 6.26 0.92
C PRO A 103 15.01 6.90 0.09
N LEU A 104 14.43 8.00 0.58
CA LEU A 104 13.47 8.77 -0.18
C LEU A 104 14.12 9.34 -1.46
N ALA A 105 13.39 9.27 -2.57
CA ALA A 105 13.74 9.88 -3.84
C ALA A 105 13.26 11.35 -3.89
N PRO A 106 13.83 12.18 -4.78
CA PRO A 106 13.33 13.53 -5.01
C PRO A 106 11.82 13.52 -5.32
N GLY A 107 11.06 14.31 -4.57
CA GLY A 107 9.60 14.41 -4.71
C GLY A 107 8.80 13.54 -3.74
N ASP A 108 9.40 12.54 -3.09
CA ASP A 108 8.70 11.66 -2.14
C ASP A 108 8.13 12.45 -0.96
N ASP A 109 8.83 13.48 -0.46
CA ASP A 109 8.31 14.35 0.61
C ASP A 109 7.01 15.07 0.22
N ALA A 110 6.87 15.45 -1.06
CA ALA A 110 5.66 16.07 -1.56
C ALA A 110 4.52 15.05 -1.65
N CYS A 111 4.80 13.82 -2.07
CA CYS A 111 3.84 12.72 -2.05
C CYS A 111 3.35 12.41 -0.63
N ILE A 112 4.26 12.34 0.35
CA ILE A 112 3.92 12.11 1.76
C ILE A 112 3.01 13.22 2.28
N ARG A 113 3.38 14.50 2.08
CA ARG A 113 2.54 15.63 2.50
C ARG A 113 1.15 15.59 1.86
N ALA A 114 1.06 15.34 0.56
CA ALA A 114 -0.21 15.27 -0.16
C ALA A 114 -1.08 14.12 0.37
N TYR A 115 -0.49 12.95 0.61
CA TYR A 115 -1.20 11.82 1.21
C TYR A 115 -1.70 12.16 2.62
N VAL A 116 -0.86 12.72 3.50
CA VAL A 116 -1.24 13.05 4.88
C VAL A 116 -2.45 13.99 4.89
N GLU A 117 -2.43 15.06 4.09
CA GLU A 117 -3.55 15.98 3.99
C GLU A 117 -4.82 15.29 3.43
N SER A 118 -4.67 14.39 2.46
CA SER A 118 -5.80 13.61 1.92
C SER A 118 -6.42 12.66 2.95
N PHE A 119 -5.58 12.00 3.76
CA PHE A 119 -6.01 11.05 4.78
C PHE A 119 -6.67 11.75 5.98
N VAL A 120 -6.13 12.90 6.39
CA VAL A 120 -6.75 13.73 7.44
C VAL A 120 -8.16 14.17 7.03
N LYS A 121 -8.35 14.62 5.78
CA LYS A 121 -9.69 14.97 5.25
C LYS A 121 -10.65 13.79 5.27
N GLU A 122 -10.15 12.60 4.94
CA GLU A 122 -10.95 11.38 4.97
C GLU A 122 -11.37 10.97 6.39
N LEU A 123 -10.50 11.14 7.39
CA LEU A 123 -10.88 10.91 8.79
C LEU A 123 -11.91 11.93 9.27
N VAL A 124 -11.81 13.18 8.85
CA VAL A 124 -12.85 14.19 9.12
C VAL A 124 -14.18 13.81 8.49
N ARG A 125 -14.17 13.22 7.29
CA ARG A 125 -15.38 12.75 6.59
C ARG A 125 -16.12 11.66 7.37
N VAL A 126 -15.41 10.82 8.14
CA VAL A 126 -16.01 9.82 9.04
C VAL A 126 -16.19 10.34 10.48
N HIS A 127 -16.33 11.66 10.63
CA HIS A 127 -16.65 12.37 11.88
C HIS A 127 -15.58 12.35 12.96
N HIS A 128 -14.32 12.06 12.60
CA HIS A 128 -13.20 12.30 13.51
C HIS A 128 -12.77 13.78 13.50
N ARG A 129 -12.12 14.21 14.58
CA ARG A 129 -11.50 15.54 14.67
C ARG A 129 -10.22 15.56 13.83
N GLU A 130 -9.95 16.68 13.16
CA GLU A 130 -8.69 16.85 12.39
C GLU A 130 -7.45 16.55 13.24
N ALA A 131 -7.43 17.01 14.49
CA ALA A 131 -6.34 16.76 15.43
C ALA A 131 -6.06 15.26 15.64
N LEU A 132 -7.12 14.42 15.64
CA LEU A 132 -6.93 12.97 15.69
C LEU A 132 -6.26 12.46 14.41
N GLY A 133 -6.71 12.92 13.24
CA GLY A 133 -6.09 12.53 11.98
C GLY A 133 -4.61 12.89 11.90
N ARG A 134 -4.25 14.11 12.34
CA ARG A 134 -2.83 14.53 12.42
C ARG A 134 -2.04 13.70 13.43
N ALA A 135 -2.62 13.38 14.59
CA ALA A 135 -1.98 12.51 15.57
C ALA A 135 -1.74 11.09 15.03
N VAL A 136 -2.69 10.51 14.30
CA VAL A 136 -2.53 9.20 13.66
C VAL A 136 -1.41 9.22 12.61
N MET A 137 -1.21 10.36 11.94
CA MET A 137 -0.16 10.56 10.92
C MET A 137 1.16 11.11 11.47
N SER A 138 1.36 11.21 12.79
CA SER A 138 2.57 11.82 13.37
C SER A 138 3.88 11.11 13.01
N SER A 139 3.81 9.87 12.49
CA SER A 139 4.98 9.16 11.95
C SER A 139 5.56 9.79 10.67
N ALA A 140 4.81 10.66 10.00
CA ALA A 140 5.27 11.34 8.79
C ALA A 140 6.31 12.43 9.08
N ASP A 141 6.39 12.90 10.33
CA ASP A 141 7.37 13.90 10.78
C ASP A 141 8.69 13.25 11.27
N GLU A 142 8.76 11.91 11.28
CA GLU A 142 9.94 11.14 11.66
C GLU A 142 10.81 10.82 10.43
N GLU A 143 12.04 10.37 10.66
CA GLU A 143 12.91 9.87 9.57
C GLU A 143 12.17 8.78 8.79
N SER A 144 12.08 8.96 7.48
CA SER A 144 11.23 8.15 6.61
C SER A 144 12.04 7.48 5.49
N MET A 145 11.55 6.32 5.05
CA MET A 145 12.15 5.55 3.95
C MET A 145 11.11 4.90 3.06
N GLY A 146 11.52 4.52 1.86
CA GLY A 146 10.68 3.79 0.91
C GLY A 146 10.87 2.28 1.03
N LEU A 147 9.76 1.53 0.97
CA LEU A 147 9.75 0.09 0.74
C LEU A 147 9.23 -0.15 -0.68
N VAL A 148 10.11 -0.53 -1.59
CA VAL A 148 9.79 -0.72 -3.02
C VAL A 148 9.55 -2.19 -3.30
N PHE A 149 8.41 -2.53 -3.91
CA PHE A 149 8.13 -3.90 -4.29
C PHE A 149 7.31 -3.98 -5.58
N GLU A 150 7.42 -5.13 -6.25
CA GLU A 150 6.56 -5.52 -7.36
C GLU A 150 5.43 -6.41 -6.85
N PRO A 151 4.15 -5.98 -6.93
CA PRO A 151 3.03 -6.81 -6.54
C PRO A 151 2.91 -8.05 -7.43
N ASN A 152 2.95 -9.24 -6.83
CA ASN A 152 2.72 -10.52 -7.51
C ASN A 152 1.32 -11.10 -7.23
N ALA A 153 0.58 -10.50 -6.32
CA ALA A 153 -0.78 -10.88 -5.97
C ALA A 153 -1.55 -9.69 -5.41
N ALA A 154 -2.83 -9.63 -5.77
CA ALA A 154 -3.77 -8.62 -5.29
C ALA A 154 -5.06 -9.32 -4.85
N PHE A 155 -5.70 -8.81 -3.81
CA PHE A 155 -6.91 -9.39 -3.24
C PHE A 155 -7.91 -8.30 -2.88
N VAL A 156 -9.19 -8.58 -3.14
CA VAL A 156 -10.29 -7.83 -2.53
C VAL A 156 -10.32 -8.19 -1.06
N GLN A 157 -10.32 -7.17 -0.20
CA GLN A 157 -10.46 -7.33 1.25
C GLN A 157 -11.63 -6.50 1.79
N THR A 158 -12.37 -5.80 0.91
CA THR A 158 -13.62 -5.14 1.27
C THR A 158 -14.56 -6.15 1.95
N PRO A 159 -15.06 -5.88 3.17
CA PRO A 159 -15.97 -6.78 3.87
C PRO A 159 -17.17 -7.18 3.00
N GLY A 160 -17.45 -8.48 2.92
CA GLY A 160 -18.56 -9.02 2.12
C GLY A 160 -18.20 -10.37 1.47
N PRO A 161 -19.11 -10.95 0.65
CA PRO A 161 -18.95 -12.30 0.09
C PRO A 161 -17.72 -12.50 -0.80
N LYS A 162 -17.16 -11.41 -1.33
CA LYS A 162 -15.96 -11.42 -2.19
C LYS A 162 -14.65 -11.16 -1.43
N ALA A 163 -14.70 -10.93 -0.12
CA ALA A 163 -13.48 -10.74 0.66
C ALA A 163 -12.57 -11.98 0.57
N GLY A 164 -11.29 -11.75 0.34
CA GLY A 164 -10.31 -12.81 0.08
C GLY A 164 -10.21 -13.25 -1.38
N SER A 165 -11.09 -12.81 -2.28
CA SER A 165 -10.97 -13.16 -3.69
C SER A 165 -9.73 -12.52 -4.32
N ARG A 166 -8.97 -13.31 -5.08
CA ARG A 166 -7.84 -12.80 -5.86
C ARG A 166 -8.35 -11.90 -6.99
N LEU A 167 -7.63 -10.82 -7.24
CA LEU A 167 -7.83 -9.95 -8.39
C LEU A 167 -6.95 -10.41 -9.54
N GLU A 168 -7.54 -10.52 -10.73
CA GLU A 168 -6.85 -10.84 -11.96
C GLU A 168 -6.37 -9.56 -12.65
N ARG A 169 -5.33 -9.69 -13.48
CA ARG A 169 -4.84 -8.60 -14.33
C ARG A 169 -5.94 -8.19 -15.30
N GLN A 170 -6.16 -6.88 -15.43
CA GLN A 170 -7.07 -6.34 -16.44
C GLN A 170 -6.27 -5.95 -17.68
N PRO A 171 -6.83 -6.15 -18.89
CA PRO A 171 -6.20 -5.77 -20.14
C PRO A 171 -6.02 -4.25 -20.28
#